data_AF-A0A484NEB3-F1
#
_entry.id   AF-A0A484NEB3-F1
#
_cell.length_a   1.000
_cell.length_b   1.000
_cell.length_c   1.000
_cell.angle_alpha   90.00
_cell.angle_beta   90.00
_cell.angle_gamma   90.00
#
_symmetry.space_group_name_H-M   'P 1'
#
loop_
_entity.id
_entity.type
_entity.pdbx_description
1 polymer ?
#
loop_
_entity_poly.entity_id
_entity_poly.type
_entity_poly.pdbx_seq_one_letter_code
_entity_poly.pdbx_strand_id
1 'polypeptide(L)'
;MFKLTSLIKTNEMFLFDEMGSLRQYQTPEEILIAHFRLRLEYYRRRREKKLDNLQKEVALLNAKVRFIDDVSKKEIRIKNISEDNLFRELKRKDYYRDESTSLGYDYVLSVLDYVKPDL
;
A
#
# COMPACT_ATOMS: atom_id res chain seq x y z
N MET A 1 -47.08 -40.05 -14.75
CA MET A 1 -47.11 -38.60 -14.44
C MET A 1 -45.69 -38.15 -14.10
N PHE A 2 -45.14 -37.16 -14.79
CA PHE A 2 -43.78 -36.66 -14.53
C PHE A 2 -43.80 -35.67 -13.35
N LYS A 3 -42.89 -35.86 -12.38
CA LYS A 3 -42.75 -35.00 -11.19
C LYS A 3 -41.89 -33.78 -11.51
N LEU A 4 -42.46 -32.81 -12.23
CA LEU A 4 -41.76 -31.62 -12.72
C LEU A 4 -41.71 -30.44 -11.74
N THR A 5 -42.19 -30.63 -10.50
CA THR A 5 -42.25 -29.57 -9.49
C THR A 5 -41.71 -30.07 -8.17
N SER A 6 -40.87 -29.26 -7.52
CA SER A 6 -40.38 -29.48 -6.15
C SER A 6 -40.48 -28.18 -5.35
N LEU A 7 -40.78 -28.31 -4.06
CA LEU A 7 -40.81 -27.20 -3.11
C LEU A 7 -39.45 -27.10 -2.41
N ILE A 8 -38.84 -25.92 -2.44
CA ILE A 8 -37.63 -25.61 -1.68
C ILE A 8 -38.03 -24.70 -0.53
N LYS A 9 -37.72 -25.10 0.71
CA LYS A 9 -37.95 -24.28 1.91
C LYS A 9 -36.69 -23.46 2.22
N THR A 10 -36.85 -22.19 2.55
CA THR A 10 -35.74 -21.25 2.83
C THR A 10 -35.82 -20.67 4.24
N ASN A 11 -36.36 -21.44 5.19
CA ASN A 11 -36.68 -20.95 6.55
C ASN A 11 -35.46 -20.95 7.48
N GLU A 12 -34.38 -21.64 7.12
CA GLU A 12 -33.19 -21.81 7.94
C GLU A 12 -31.95 -21.32 7.19
N MET A 13 -31.53 -20.09 7.48
CA MET A 13 -30.30 -19.51 6.94
C MET A 13 -29.30 -19.30 8.08
N PHE A 14 -28.55 -20.35 8.41
CA PHE A 14 -27.47 -20.28 9.39
C PHE A 14 -26.14 -19.99 8.69
N LEU A 15 -25.47 -18.91 9.07
CA LEU A 15 -24.19 -18.49 8.51
C LEU A 15 -23.27 -18.00 9.64
N PHE A 16 -21.96 -18.04 9.40
CA PHE A 16 -21.00 -17.37 10.26
C PHE A 16 -21.03 -15.86 10.03
N ASP A 17 -21.03 -15.09 11.11
CA ASP A 17 -20.92 -13.65 11.07
C ASP A 17 -19.45 -13.18 10.98
N GLU A 18 -19.24 -11.86 10.98
CA GLU A 18 -17.93 -11.23 10.92
C GLU A 18 -17.01 -11.56 12.10
N MET A 19 -17.56 -12.05 13.21
CA MET A 19 -16.80 -12.51 14.39
C MET A 19 -16.58 -14.02 14.38
N GLY A 20 -17.04 -14.74 13.35
CA GLY A 20 -16.97 -16.19 13.25
C GLY A 20 -17.99 -16.91 14.13
N SER A 21 -19.00 -16.21 14.64
CA SER A 21 -20.08 -16.80 15.43
C SER A 21 -21.21 -17.28 14.52
N LEU A 22 -21.80 -18.44 14.85
CA LEU A 22 -22.92 -18.98 14.08
C LEU A 22 -24.19 -18.19 14.40
N ARG A 23 -24.82 -17.64 13.36
CA ARG A 23 -26.03 -16.82 13.47
C ARG A 23 -27.12 -17.31 12.51
N GLN A 24 -28.36 -17.31 12.98
CA GLN A 24 -29.54 -17.50 12.15
C GLN A 24 -30.01 -16.16 11.58
N TYR A 25 -30.23 -16.13 10.27
CA TYR A 25 -30.84 -15.02 9.54
C TYR A 25 -32.28 -15.38 9.18
N GLN A 26 -33.22 -14.48 9.44
CA GLN A 26 -34.65 -14.72 9.20
C GLN A 26 -35.04 -14.44 7.75
N THR A 27 -34.35 -13.50 7.11
CA THR A 27 -34.61 -13.10 5.73
C THR A 27 -33.29 -12.91 4.96
N PRO A 28 -33.28 -13.08 3.63
CA PRO A 28 -32.09 -12.83 2.82
C PRO A 28 -31.62 -11.37 2.91
N GLU A 29 -32.51 -10.41 3.18
CA GLU A 29 -32.18 -8.99 3.36
C GLU A 29 -31.28 -8.75 4.58
N GLU A 30 -31.45 -9.52 5.67
CA GLU A 30 -30.56 -9.41 6.84
C GLU A 30 -29.12 -9.80 6.48
N ILE A 31 -28.96 -10.84 5.66
CA ILE A 31 -27.66 -11.27 5.14
C ILE A 31 -27.06 -10.17 4.25
N LEU A 32 -27.88 -9.59 3.36
CA LEU A 32 -27.44 -8.51 2.48
C LEU A 32 -26.98 -7.29 3.26
N ILE A 33 -27.69 -6.88 4.31
CA ILE A 33 -27.33 -5.72 5.15
C ILE A 33 -26.03 -6.01 5.92
N ALA A 34 -25.90 -7.20 6.53
CA ALA A 34 -24.68 -7.60 7.23
C ALA A 34 -23.47 -7.57 6.29
N HIS A 35 -23.61 -8.18 5.11
CA HIS A 35 -22.59 -8.16 4.07
C HIS A 35 -22.23 -6.75 3.62
N PHE A 36 -23.24 -5.91 3.35
CA PHE A 36 -23.04 -4.54 2.89
C PHE A 36 -22.24 -3.71 3.89
N ARG A 37 -22.59 -3.74 5.18
CA ARG A 37 -21.90 -3.00 6.24
C ARG A 37 -20.43 -3.40 6.35
N LEU A 38 -20.17 -4.71 6.37
CA LEU A 38 -18.81 -5.24 6.40
C LEU A 38 -18.02 -4.76 5.17
N ARG A 39 -18.57 -4.91 3.98
CA ARG A 39 -17.89 -4.53 2.74
C ARG A 39 -17.62 -3.03 2.65
N LEU A 40 -18.54 -2.19 3.11
CA LEU A 40 -18.35 -0.74 3.14
C LEU A 40 -17.13 -0.35 3.98
N GLU A 41 -16.98 -0.92 5.16
CA GLU A 41 -15.81 -0.66 6.02
C GLU A 41 -14.53 -1.18 5.37
N TYR A 42 -14.54 -2.38 4.77
CA TYR A 42 -13.39 -2.90 4.06
C TYR A 42 -13.01 -2.06 2.82
N TYR A 43 -13.99 -1.46 2.13
CA TYR A 43 -13.71 -0.53 1.05
C TYR A 43 -13.07 0.76 1.55
N ARG A 44 -13.49 1.27 2.72
CA ARG A 44 -12.85 2.40 3.38
C ARG A 44 -11.39 2.08 3.73
N ARG A 45 -11.15 0.98 4.44
CA ARG A 45 -9.80 0.51 4.80
C ARG A 45 -8.91 0.30 3.58
N ARG A 46 -9.46 -0.27 2.49
CA ARG A 46 -8.74 -0.45 1.23
C ARG A 46 -8.37 0.89 0.60
N ARG A 47 -9.27 1.87 0.60
CA ARG A 47 -9.00 3.22 0.09
C ARG A 47 -7.90 3.89 0.90
N GLU A 48 -8.00 3.86 2.22
CA GLU A 48 -7.00 4.44 3.13
C GLU A 48 -5.63 3.81 2.90
N LYS A 49 -5.55 2.48 2.80
CA LYS A 49 -4.29 1.79 2.51
C LYS A 49 -3.72 2.15 1.15
N LYS A 50 -4.57 2.28 0.12
CA LYS A 50 -4.12 2.70 -1.22
C LYS A 50 -3.58 4.13 -1.20
N LEU A 51 -4.22 5.02 -0.44
CA LEU A 51 -3.77 6.41 -0.30
C LEU A 51 -2.41 6.48 0.43
N ASP A 52 -2.26 5.76 1.55
CA ASP A 52 -0.98 5.66 2.29
C ASP A 52 0.16 5.18 1.37
N ASN A 53 -0.09 4.11 0.60
CA ASN A 53 0.90 3.58 -0.33
C ASN A 53 1.28 4.60 -1.42
N LEU A 54 0.30 5.29 -2.01
CA LEU A 54 0.54 6.31 -3.03
C LEU A 54 1.28 7.53 -2.45
N GLN A 55 0.96 7.95 -1.23
CA GLN A 55 1.67 9.05 -0.55
C GLN A 55 3.15 8.71 -0.33
N LYS A 56 3.44 7.47 0.09
CA LYS A 56 4.83 6.97 0.24
C LYS A 56 5.55 6.93 -1.10
N GLU A 57 4.87 6.46 -2.15
CA GLU A 57 5.43 6.43 -3.51
C GLU A 57 5.74 7.84 -4.03
N VAL A 58 4.84 8.80 -3.83
CA VAL A 58 5.05 10.22 -4.18
C VAL A 58 6.22 10.80 -3.40
N ALA A 59 6.33 10.55 -2.08
CA ALA A 59 7.45 11.04 -1.27
C ALA A 59 8.79 10.48 -1.78
N LEU A 60 8.83 9.20 -2.12
CA LEU A 60 10.01 8.53 -2.66
C LEU A 60 10.38 9.07 -4.05
N LEU A 61 9.41 9.27 -4.95
CA LEU A 61 9.64 9.87 -6.27
C LEU A 61 10.13 11.31 -6.16
N ASN A 62 9.53 12.12 -5.28
CA ASN A 62 9.98 13.49 -5.03
C ASN A 62 11.42 13.52 -4.51
N ALA A 63 11.78 12.60 -3.61
CA ALA A 63 13.14 12.49 -3.11
C ALA A 63 14.14 12.06 -4.20
N LYS A 64 13.75 11.15 -5.10
CA LYS A 64 14.54 10.79 -6.28
C LYS A 64 14.78 11.99 -7.20
N VAL A 65 13.72 12.74 -7.54
CA VAL A 65 13.83 13.93 -8.39
C VAL A 65 14.72 14.99 -7.74
N ARG A 66 14.51 15.26 -6.45
CA ARG A 66 15.35 16.18 -5.65
C ARG A 66 16.82 15.76 -5.69
N PHE A 67 17.10 14.46 -5.53
CA PHE A 67 18.47 13.96 -5.59
C PHE A 67 19.13 14.22 -6.94
N ILE A 68 18.43 13.97 -8.05
CA ILE A 68 18.95 14.22 -9.40
C ILE A 68 19.27 15.71 -9.59
N ASP A 69 18.38 16.59 -9.13
CA ASP A 69 18.57 18.05 -9.20
C ASP A 69 19.76 18.52 -8.34
N ASP A 70 19.88 18.05 -7.09
CA ASP A 70 21.00 18.35 -6.20
C ASP A 70 22.34 17.87 -6.78
N VAL A 71 22.37 16.71 -7.46
CA VAL A 71 23.57 16.20 -8.16
C VAL A 71 23.90 17.07 -9.37
N SER A 72 22.89 17.46 -10.17
CA SER A 72 23.08 18.34 -11.33
C SER A 72 23.64 19.71 -10.93
N LYS A 73 23.15 20.27 -9.81
CA LYS A 73 23.62 21.51 -9.20
C LYS A 73 24.96 21.38 -8.46
N LYS A 74 25.54 20.17 -8.39
CA LYS A 74 26.76 19.84 -7.65
C LYS A 74 26.67 20.11 -6.14
N GLU A 75 25.44 20.17 -5.60
CA GLU A 75 25.19 20.30 -4.17
C GLU A 75 25.38 18.99 -3.42
N ILE A 76 25.21 17.86 -4.11
CA ILE A 76 25.61 16.53 -3.64
C ILE A 76 26.72 16.04 -4.56
N ARG A 77 27.85 15.66 -3.96
CA ARG A 77 28.94 15.01 -4.69
C ARG A 77 28.71 13.51 -4.65
N ILE A 78 28.85 12.86 -5.80
CA ILE A 78 28.67 11.40 -5.93
C ILE A 78 29.96 10.69 -6.35
N LYS A 79 30.97 11.45 -6.81
CA LYS A 79 32.26 10.91 -7.22
C LYS A 79 33.14 10.65 -6.00
N ASN A 80 33.66 9.43 -5.90
CA ASN A 80 34.59 9.00 -4.85
C ASN A 80 34.06 9.15 -3.41
N ILE A 81 32.76 8.94 -3.20
CA ILE A 81 32.11 8.97 -1.88
C ILE A 81 31.57 7.58 -1.55
N SER A 82 31.80 7.13 -0.32
CA SER A 82 31.23 5.88 0.20
C SER A 82 29.73 6.04 0.48
N GLU A 83 28.97 4.95 0.35
CA GLU A 83 27.53 4.94 0.60
C GLU A 83 27.18 5.45 2.01
N ASP A 84 27.96 5.09 3.04
CA ASP A 84 27.78 5.57 4.41
C ASP A 84 27.92 7.10 4.55
N ASN A 85 28.85 7.70 3.81
CA ASN A 85 29.02 9.16 3.81
C ASN A 85 27.85 9.83 3.07
N LEU A 86 27.40 9.24 1.96
CA LEU A 86 26.25 9.71 1.21
C LEU A 86 24.97 9.66 2.06
N PHE A 87 24.67 8.54 2.72
CA PHE A 87 23.49 8.42 3.58
C PHE A 87 23.51 9.38 4.76
N ARG A 88 24.69 9.66 5.34
CA ARG A 88 24.85 10.70 6.36
C ARG A 88 24.55 12.09 5.82
N GLU A 89 24.98 12.39 4.60
CA GLU A 89 24.67 13.66 3.94
C GLU A 89 23.17 13.80 3.62
N LEU A 90 22.54 12.76 3.08
CA LEU A 90 21.11 12.72 2.81
C LEU A 90 20.28 12.92 4.09
N LYS A 91 20.69 12.26 5.18
CA LYS A 91 20.08 12.46 6.50
C LYS A 91 20.22 13.91 7.00
N ARG A 92 21.39 14.54 6.79
CA ARG A 92 21.62 15.94 7.17
C ARG A 92 20.79 16.92 6.34
N LYS A 93 20.52 16.59 5.07
CA LYS A 93 19.71 17.39 4.15
C LYS A 93 18.19 17.10 4.25
N ASP A 94 17.77 16.31 5.23
CA ASP A 94 16.36 15.96 5.46
C ASP A 94 15.71 15.32 4.22
N TYR A 95 16.38 14.31 3.66
CA TYR A 95 15.79 13.48 2.62
C TYR A 95 14.77 12.52 3.22
N TYR A 96 13.72 12.22 2.44
CA TYR A 96 12.73 11.23 2.82
C TYR A 96 13.43 9.89 3.12
N ARG A 97 13.21 9.35 4.31
CA ARG A 97 13.73 8.05 4.73
C ARG A 97 12.62 7.02 4.54
N ASP A 98 12.88 6.03 3.70
CA ASP A 98 11.95 4.91 3.51
C ASP A 98 12.07 3.92 4.66
N GLU A 99 11.06 3.89 5.54
CA GLU A 99 11.00 3.00 6.69
C GLU A 99 10.91 1.51 6.33
N SER A 100 10.61 1.17 5.07
CA SER A 100 10.53 -0.22 4.62
C SER A 100 11.91 -0.88 4.43
N THR A 101 12.98 -0.08 4.39
CA THR A 101 14.35 -0.56 4.18
C THR A 101 15.22 -0.30 5.39
N SER A 102 16.21 -1.19 5.63
CA SER A 102 17.11 -1.08 6.78
C SER A 102 17.92 0.24 6.75
N LEU A 103 18.35 0.66 5.56
CA LEU A 103 19.19 1.84 5.35
C LEU A 103 18.36 3.11 5.08
N GLY A 104 17.17 2.97 4.48
CA GLY A 104 16.21 4.06 4.30
C GLY A 104 16.45 4.96 3.08
N TYR A 105 17.58 4.81 2.40
CA TYR A 105 17.97 5.61 1.24
C TYR A 105 18.33 4.77 0.01
N ASP A 106 17.98 3.47 0.01
CA ASP A 106 18.31 2.52 -1.07
C ASP A 106 17.78 2.98 -2.44
N TYR A 107 16.66 3.72 -2.43
CA TYR A 107 16.09 4.29 -3.63
C TYR A 107 17.04 5.27 -4.36
N VAL A 108 18.00 5.88 -3.66
CA VAL A 108 19.01 6.77 -4.24
C VAL A 108 20.07 5.97 -5.00
N LEU A 109 20.45 4.79 -4.50
CA LEU A 109 21.40 3.92 -5.19
C LEU A 109 20.87 3.52 -6.56
N SER A 110 19.57 3.21 -6.65
CA SER A 110 18.93 2.91 -7.93
C SER A 110 19.03 4.07 -8.93
N VAL A 111 18.99 5.32 -8.46
CA VAL A 111 19.12 6.51 -9.32
C VAL A 111 20.58 6.72 -9.73
N LEU A 112 21.53 6.48 -8.83
CA LEU A 112 22.96 6.60 -9.12
C LEU A 112 23.40 5.70 -10.27
N ASP A 113 22.85 4.50 -10.39
CA ASP A 113 23.19 3.57 -11.47
C ASP A 113 22.81 4.12 -12.86
N TYR A 114 21.76 4.97 -12.94
CA TYR A 114 21.36 5.65 -14.18
C TYR A 114 22.11 6.94 -14.44
N VAL A 115 22.64 7.61 -13.41
CA VAL A 115 23.31 8.93 -13.53
C VAL A 115 24.82 8.81 -13.73
N LYS A 116 25.45 7.77 -13.16
CA LYS A 116 26.89 7.48 -13.34
C LYS A 116 27.37 7.29 -14.79
N PRO A 117 26.58 6.81 -15.77
CA PRO A 117 27.05 6.65 -17.16
C PRO A 117 27.42 7.98 -17.83
N ASP A 118 26.85 9.10 -17.39
CA ASP A 118 26.95 10.42 -18.03
C ASP A 118 27.93 11.38 -17.33
N LEU A 119 28.73 10.88 -16.35
CA LEU A 119 29.63 11.65 -15.46
C LEU A 119 31.07 11.14 -15.44
#